data_AF-B8FWC6-F1
#
_entry.id   AF-B8FWC6-F1
#
_cell.length_a   1.000
_cell.length_b   1.000
_cell.length_c   1.000
_cell.angle_alpha   90.00
_cell.angle_beta   90.00
_cell.angle_gamma   90.00
#
_symmetry.space_group_name_H-M   'P 1'
#
loop_
_entity.id
_entity.type
_entity.pdbx_description
1 polymer ?
#
loop_
_entity_poly.entity_id
_entity_poly.type
_entity_poly.pdbx_seq_one_letter_code
_entity_poly.pdbx_strand_id
1 'polypeptide(L)' 'MHFKAETVEQFKVLRFIEEIFDITCISVKLKDRYSVEVIDMVGGSICFVYKDGEIIELYPCGN' A
#
# COMPACT_ATOMS: atom_id res chain seq x y z
N MET A 1 -6.34 12.79 2.11
CA MET A 1 -7.17 11.55 2.08
C MET A 1 -7.02 10.87 3.43
N HIS A 2 -8.10 10.43 4.09
CA HIS A 2 -7.96 9.56 5.26
C HIS A 2 -8.00 8.11 4.77
N PHE A 3 -6.86 7.42 4.77
CA PHE A 3 -6.85 5.97 4.52
C PHE A 3 -7.48 5.27 5.72
N LYS A 4 -8.51 4.47 5.49
CA LYS A 4 -9.15 3.68 6.54
C LYS A 4 -8.57 2.28 6.51
N ALA A 5 -7.65 1.98 7.42
CA ALA A 5 -7.15 0.62 7.61
C ALA A 5 -8.22 -0.26 8.27
N GLU A 6 -8.26 -1.55 7.91
CA GLU A 6 -9.09 -2.54 8.59
C GLU A 6 -8.29 -3.33 9.63
N THR A 7 -6.98 -3.46 9.43
CA THR A 7 -6.09 -4.20 10.32
C THR A 7 -4.86 -3.38 10.73
N VAL A 8 -4.21 -3.80 11.81
CA VAL A 8 -2.96 -3.16 12.30
C VAL A 8 -1.87 -3.27 11.25
N GLU A 9 -1.82 -4.39 10.54
CA GLU A 9 -0.86 -4.66 9.47
C GLU A 9 -1.06 -3.70 8.29
N GLN A 10 -2.29 -3.53 7.82
CA GLN A 10 -2.62 -2.52 6.80
C GLN A 10 -2.31 -1.10 7.29
N PHE A 11 -2.60 -0.78 8.55
CA PHE A 11 -2.30 0.54 9.11
C PHE A 11 -0.80 0.85 9.05
N LYS A 12 0.05 -0.12 9.41
CA LYS A 12 1.52 0.03 9.32
C LYS A 12 1.99 0.28 7.89
N VAL A 13 1.44 -0.48 6.93
CA VAL A 13 1.76 -0.31 5.51
C VAL A 13 1.29 1.06 5.00
N LEU A 14 0.09 1.49 5.37
CA LEU A 14 -0.44 2.81 5.00
C LEU A 14 0.42 3.95 5.56
N ARG A 15 0.85 3.86 6.82
CA ARG A 15 1.75 4.84 7.43
C ARG A 15 3.07 4.94 6.68
N PHE A 16 3.66 3.79 6.31
CA PHE A 16 4.87 3.75 5.50
C PHE A 16 4.67 4.41 4.13
N ILE A 17 3.54 4.14 3.46
CA ILE A 17 3.18 4.76 2.18
C ILE A 17 3.02 6.28 2.33
N GLU A 18 2.35 6.75 3.38
CA GLU A 18 2.18 8.20 3.66
C GLU A 18 3.52 8.92 3.88
N GLU A 19 4.55 8.24 4.38
CA GLU A 19 5.87 8.83 4.62
C GLU A 19 6.72 8.93 3.36
N ILE A 20 6.54 8.02 2.40
CA ILE A 20 7.40 7.91 1.21
C ILE A 20 6.75 8.42 -0.08
N PHE A 21 5.42 8.36 -0.20
CA PHE A 21 4.69 8.76 -1.40
C PHE A 21 3.90 10.05 -1.17
N ASP A 22 3.86 10.88 -2.21
CA ASP A 22 2.93 12.00 -2.23
C ASP A 22 1.50 11.47 -2.44
N ILE A 23 0.74 11.46 -1.35
CA ILE A 23 -0.63 10.91 -1.29
C ILE A 23 -1.63 11.62 -2.21
N THR A 24 -1.26 12.77 -2.81
CA THR A 24 -2.11 13.46 -3.78
C THR A 24 -2.05 12.84 -5.18
N CYS A 25 -1.00 12.07 -5.46
CA CYS A 25 -0.70 11.49 -6.76
C CYS A 25 -0.89 9.97 -6.79
N ILE A 26 -1.38 9.36 -5.70
CA ILE A 26 -1.58 7.91 -5.63
C ILE A 26 -2.99 7.55 -5.18
N SER A 27 -3.50 6.45 -5.72
CA SER A 27 -4.66 5.74 -5.22
C SER A 27 -4.21 4.55 -4.38
N VAL A 28 -4.89 4.28 -3.28
CA VAL A 28 -4.54 3.13 -2.42
C VAL A 28 -5.72 2.19 -2.31
N LYS A 29 -5.48 0.90 -2.52
CA LYS A 29 -6.47 -0.17 -2.47
C LYS A 29 -6.05 -1.23 -1.48
N LEU A 30 -6.89 -1.49 -0.49
CA LEU A 30 -6.69 -2.63 0.42
C LEU A 30 -6.99 -3.92 -0.35
N LYS A 31 -6.06 -4.89 -0.30
CA LYS A 31 -6.19 -6.17 -1.01
C LYS A 31 -6.58 -7.27 -0.04
N ASP A 32 -5.73 -7.51 0.96
CA ASP A 32 -5.94 -8.49 2.01
C ASP A 32 -5.56 -7.90 3.37
N ARG A 33 -5.76 -8.69 4.44
CA ARG A 33 -5.39 -8.33 5.82
C ARG A 33 -3.95 -7.83 5.97
N TYR A 34 -3.04 -8.26 5.10
CA TYR A 34 -1.61 -7.96 5.19
C TYR A 34 -1.10 -7.12 4.02
N SER A 35 -1.94 -6.76 3.04
CA SER A 35 -1.49 -6.22 1.76
C SER A 35 -2.26 -4.98 1.34
N VAL A 36 -1.53 -4.02 0.78
CA VAL A 36 -2.04 -2.75 0.26
C VAL A 36 -1.44 -2.51 -1.12
N GLU A 37 -2.29 -2.26 -2.11
CA GLU A 37 -1.91 -1.93 -3.47
C GLU A 37 -1.91 -0.40 -3.66
N VAL A 38 -0.80 0.12 -4.17
CA VAL A 38 -0.61 1.53 -4.50
C VAL A 38 -0.66 1.71 -6.02
N ILE A 39 -1.65 2.49 -6.40
CA ILE A 39 -2.13 3.06 -7.66
C ILE A 39 -1.46 4.35 -8.17
N ASP A 40 -0.42 4.35 -9.01
CA ASP A 40 0.06 5.64 -9.56
C ASP A 40 -0.90 6.18 -10.64
N MET A 41 -0.86 7.49 -10.90
CA MET A 41 -1.69 8.18 -11.91
C MET A 41 -1.52 7.61 -13.33
N VAL A 42 -0.36 7.04 -13.65
CA VAL A 42 -0.09 6.41 -14.95
C VAL A 42 -0.60 4.98 -15.05
N GLY A 43 -1.22 4.45 -13.99
CA GLY A 43 -1.76 3.09 -13.92
C GLY A 43 -0.76 2.03 -13.45
N GLY A 44 0.47 2.42 -13.10
CA GLY A 44 1.45 1.52 -12.49
C GLY A 44 1.04 1.14 -11.08
N SER A 45 1.12 -0.14 -10.73
CA SER A 45 0.72 -0.65 -9.42
C SER A 45 1.86 -1.36 -8.68
N ILE A 46 1.92 -1.11 -7.37
CA ILE A 46 2.90 -1.68 -6.45
C ILE A 46 2.15 -2.29 -5.28
N CYS A 47 2.45 -3.52 -4.91
CA CYS A 47 1.84 -4.15 -3.73
C CYS A 47 2.81 -4.10 -2.56
N PHE A 48 2.37 -3.56 -1.43
CA PHE A 48 3.09 -3.60 -0.18
C PHE A 48 2.48 -4.66 0.73
N VAL A 49 3.30 -5.56 1.24
CA VAL A 49 2.87 -6.65 2.12
C VAL A 49 3.60 -6.54 3.45
N TYR A 50 2.85 -6.58 4.54
CA TYR A 50 3.41 -6.70 5.89
C TYR A 50 3.58 -8.17 6.26
N LYS A 51 4.83 -8.62 6.43
CA LYS A 51 5.16 -10.01 6.76
C LYS A 51 6.32 -10.06 7.74
N ASP A 52 6.20 -10.89 8.77
CA ASP A 52 7.26 -11.15 9.76
C ASP A 52 7.82 -9.89 10.48
N GLY A 53 7.05 -8.80 10.53
CA GLY A 53 7.48 -7.55 11.14
C GLY A 53 7.98 -6.50 10.16
N GLU A 54 8.12 -6.86 8.88
CA GLU A 54 8.69 -6.03 7.82
C GLU A 54 7.65 -5.70 6.74
N ILE A 55 7.90 -4.62 6.00
CA ILE A 55 7.10 -4.21 4.84
C ILE A 55 7.90 -4.58 3.59
N ILE A 56 7.33 -5.41 2.73
CA ILE A 56 7.96 -5.90 1.50
C ILE A 56 7.22 -5.28 0.32
N GLU A 57 7.97 -4.69 -0.62
CA GLU A 57 7.45 -4.21 -1.91
C GLU A 57 7.47 -5.31 -2.96
N LEU A 58 6.37 -5.48 -3.71
CA LEU A 58 6.23 -6.46 -4.78
C LEU A 58 5.86 -5.75 -6.10
N TYR A 59 6.69 -5.96 -7.14
CA TYR A 59 6.47 -5.46 -8.50
C TYR A 59 6.46 -6.60 -9.54
N PRO A 60 5.71 -6.44 -10.64
CA PRO A 60 4.52 -5.60 -10.78
C PRO A 60 3.31 -6.27 -10.11
N CYS A 61 2.35 -5.49 -9.60
CA CYS A 61 1.11 -6.03 -9.01
C CYS A 61 0.08 -6.43 -10.10
N GLY A 62 0.54 -7.06 -11.20
CA GLY A 62 -0.28 -7.47 -12.33
C GLY A 62 0.23 -8.71 -13.06
N ASN A 63 -0.68 -9.66 -13.28
CA ASN A 63 -0.82 -10.34 -14.58
C ASN A 63 -1.99 -9.68 -15.30
#